data_AF-A0A6P2D508-F1
#
_entry.id   AF-A0A6P2D508-F1
#
_cell.length_a   1.000
_cell.length_b   1.000
_cell.length_c   1.000
_cell.angle_alpha   90.00
_cell.angle_beta   90.00
_cell.angle_gamma   90.00
#
_symmetry.space_group_name_H-M   'P 1'
#
loop_
_entity.id
_entity.type
_entity.pdbx_description
1 polymer ?
#
loop_
_entity_poly.entity_id
_entity_poly.type
_entity_poly.pdbx_seq_one_letter_code
_entity_poly.pdbx_strand_id
1 'polypeptide(L)'
;MVTPTTQRRSKYAPSVVTKNDLLELLNDDFTRECRAIYAHAVFAERLKDTDAATSAAVTRAGQETVLASLALCQLIYDYGGVVANDLDELNAVLNADRVAQAGWTTETLRRLHERAGQLRAAGEPGLAKRVRRIIAAKRAVKPLAELVVDRQRSGAK
;
A
#
# COMPACT_ATOMS: atom_id res chain seq x y z
N MET A 1 -8.52 -20.60 -44.66
CA MET A 1 -8.63 -21.53 -43.52
C MET A 1 -7.95 -20.89 -42.32
N VAL A 2 -8.71 -20.46 -41.32
CA VAL A 2 -8.19 -20.01 -40.01
C VAL A 2 -9.15 -20.56 -38.96
N THR A 3 -8.65 -21.42 -38.10
CA THR A 3 -9.44 -22.04 -37.03
C THR A 3 -9.31 -21.17 -35.78
N PRO A 4 -10.41 -20.68 -35.18
CA PRO A 4 -10.35 -19.96 -33.92
C PRO A 4 -10.17 -20.96 -32.79
N THR A 5 -9.05 -20.89 -32.07
CA THR A 5 -8.80 -21.67 -30.86
C THR A 5 -9.65 -21.11 -29.72
N THR A 6 -10.74 -21.80 -29.42
CA THR A 6 -11.59 -21.54 -28.25
C THR A 6 -10.81 -21.83 -26.96
N GLN A 7 -10.27 -20.80 -26.31
CA GLN A 7 -9.79 -20.93 -24.94
C GLN A 7 -10.98 -21.14 -23.99
N ARG A 8 -11.18 -22.39 -23.60
CA ARG A 8 -12.16 -22.80 -22.59
C ARG A 8 -11.64 -22.33 -21.22
N ARG A 9 -12.19 -21.24 -20.67
CA ARG A 9 -11.93 -20.83 -19.27
C ARG A 9 -12.56 -21.86 -18.33
N SER A 10 -11.73 -22.75 -17.79
CA SER A 10 -12.09 -23.65 -16.70
C SER A 10 -12.46 -22.83 -15.47
N LYS A 11 -13.65 -23.06 -14.93
CA LYS A 11 -14.21 -22.38 -13.75
C LYS A 11 -13.61 -22.87 -12.41
N TYR A 12 -12.63 -23.79 -12.44
CA TYR A 12 -12.15 -24.54 -11.27
C TYR A 12 -10.64 -24.87 -11.24
N ALA A 13 -9.82 -24.28 -12.11
CA ALA A 13 -8.37 -24.28 -11.84
C ALA A 13 -8.11 -23.17 -10.82
N PRO A 14 -7.48 -23.43 -9.65
CA PRO A 14 -6.97 -22.34 -8.84
C PRO A 14 -6.06 -21.52 -9.75
N SER A 15 -6.40 -20.26 -9.99
CA SER A 15 -5.64 -19.43 -10.92
C SER A 15 -4.20 -19.40 -10.42
N VAL A 16 -3.31 -20.10 -11.14
CA VAL A 16 -1.89 -20.08 -10.84
C VAL A 16 -1.44 -18.64 -11.06
N VAL A 17 -1.19 -17.92 -9.97
CA VAL A 17 -0.66 -16.55 -10.04
C VAL A 17 0.70 -16.66 -10.71
N THR A 18 0.80 -16.11 -11.90
CA THR A 18 2.07 -16.08 -12.64
C THR A 18 3.02 -15.07 -12.02
N LYS A 19 4.30 -15.13 -12.39
CA LYS A 19 5.28 -14.12 -11.98
C LYS A 19 4.83 -12.70 -12.36
N ASN A 20 4.28 -12.54 -13.56
CA ASN A 20 3.81 -11.24 -14.06
C ASN A 20 2.60 -10.75 -13.26
N ASP A 21 1.63 -11.63 -12.97
CA ASP A 21 0.49 -11.27 -12.12
C ASP A 21 0.95 -10.80 -10.73
N LEU A 22 1.95 -11.48 -10.15
CA LEU A 22 2.50 -11.08 -8.84
C LEU A 22 3.25 -9.74 -8.92
N LEU A 23 3.98 -9.47 -10.00
CA LEU A 23 4.62 -8.18 -10.22
C LEU A 23 3.60 -7.04 -10.38
N GLU A 24 2.50 -7.27 -11.09
CA GLU A 24 1.39 -6.31 -11.20
C GLU A 24 0.79 -6.02 -9.82
N LEU A 25 0.49 -7.08 -9.05
CA LEU A 25 -0.04 -6.92 -7.70
C LEU A 25 0.91 -6.17 -6.75
N LEU A 26 2.22 -6.41 -6.86
CA LEU A 26 3.22 -5.68 -6.06
C LEU A 26 3.31 -4.21 -6.46
N ASN A 27 3.19 -3.90 -7.75
CA ASN A 27 3.14 -2.51 -8.24
C ASN A 27 1.85 -1.80 -7.80
N ASP A 28 0.72 -2.51 -7.76
CA ASP A 28 -0.52 -1.98 -7.20
C ASP A 28 -0.39 -1.66 -5.71
N ASP A 29 0.31 -2.52 -4.96
CA ASP A 29 0.61 -2.29 -3.54
C ASP A 29 1.54 -1.08 -3.39
N PHE A 30 2.54 -0.93 -4.25
CA PHE A 30 3.43 0.25 -4.26
C PHE A 30 2.67 1.53 -4.56
N THR A 31 1.84 1.54 -5.61
CA THR A 31 0.99 2.68 -5.97
C THR A 31 0.04 3.06 -4.82
N ARG A 32 -0.46 2.06 -4.08
CA ARG A 32 -1.28 2.29 -2.88
C ARG A 32 -0.48 2.97 -1.76
N GLU A 33 0.76 2.57 -1.53
CA GLU A 33 1.63 3.22 -0.56
C GLU A 33 1.98 4.66 -0.99
N CYS A 34 2.21 4.91 -2.27
CA CYS A 34 2.39 6.26 -2.80
C CYS A 34 1.20 7.18 -2.51
N ARG A 35 -0.05 6.70 -2.70
CA ARG A 35 -1.26 7.44 -2.30
C ARG A 35 -1.25 7.78 -0.81
N ALA A 36 -0.76 6.87 0.03
CA ALA A 36 -0.67 7.12 1.45
C ALA A 36 0.38 8.19 1.79
N ILE A 37 1.51 8.24 1.08
CA ILE A 37 2.51 9.32 1.23
C ILE A 37 1.86 10.68 0.98
N TYR A 38 1.16 10.85 -0.15
CA TYR A 38 0.46 12.10 -0.47
C TYR A 38 -0.58 12.46 0.60
N ALA A 39 -1.35 11.49 1.08
CA ALA A 39 -2.33 11.76 2.12
C ALA A 39 -1.70 12.25 3.43
N HIS A 40 -0.59 11.65 3.88
CA HIS A 40 0.13 12.15 5.05
C HIS A 40 0.63 13.58 4.84
N ALA A 41 1.18 13.90 3.67
CA ALA A 41 1.61 15.26 3.35
C ALA A 41 0.45 16.27 3.39
N VAL A 42 -0.69 15.93 2.79
CA VAL A 42 -1.91 16.76 2.80
C VAL A 42 -2.41 16.99 4.22
N PHE A 43 -2.52 15.95 5.04
CA PHE A 43 -3.00 16.09 6.41
C PHE A 43 -2.01 16.82 7.32
N ALA A 44 -0.70 16.60 7.14
CA ALA A 44 0.31 17.36 7.86
C ALA A 44 0.18 18.86 7.59
N GLU A 45 0.02 19.25 6.32
CA GLU A 45 -0.16 20.66 5.92
C GLU A 45 -1.47 21.24 6.47
N ARG A 46 -2.60 20.53 6.32
CA ARG A 46 -3.91 20.96 6.85
C ARG A 46 -3.89 21.21 8.37
N LEU A 47 -3.05 20.47 9.10
CA LEU A 47 -3.00 20.53 10.57
C LEU A 47 -1.90 21.46 11.09
N LYS A 48 -0.94 21.88 10.26
CA LYS A 48 0.28 22.56 10.68
C LYS A 48 0.05 23.74 11.62
N ASP A 49 -0.92 24.60 11.29
CA ASP A 49 -1.20 25.82 12.07
C ASP A 49 -2.27 25.61 13.14
N THR A 50 -3.12 24.58 13.02
CA THR A 50 -4.25 24.36 13.94
C THR A 50 -3.98 23.29 15.00
N ASP A 51 -3.06 22.37 14.73
CA ASP A 51 -2.63 21.29 15.63
C ASP A 51 -1.24 20.81 15.22
N ALA A 52 -0.23 21.58 15.63
CA ALA A 52 1.17 21.30 15.31
C ALA A 52 1.66 19.94 15.83
N ALA A 53 1.12 19.47 16.97
CA ALA A 53 1.49 18.18 17.55
C ALA A 53 1.01 17.02 16.67
N THR A 54 -0.25 17.04 16.25
CA THR A 54 -0.79 16.03 15.33
C THR A 54 -0.14 16.16 13.95
N SER A 55 0.12 17.37 13.44
CA SER A 55 0.86 17.57 12.19
C SER A 55 2.24 16.91 12.21
N ALA A 56 3.00 17.08 13.30
CA ALA A 56 4.30 16.42 13.49
C ALA A 56 4.18 14.89 13.55
N ALA A 57 3.14 14.36 14.21
CA ALA A 57 2.88 12.92 14.25
C ALA A 57 2.51 12.34 12.87
N VAL A 58 1.66 13.03 12.12
CA VAL A 58 1.30 12.67 10.73
C VAL A 58 2.53 12.73 9.82
N THR A 59 3.38 13.74 9.97
CA THR A 59 4.63 13.86 9.20
C THR A 59 5.55 12.67 9.45
N ARG A 60 5.73 12.28 10.72
CA ARG A 60 6.54 11.11 11.09
C ARG A 60 5.95 9.81 10.52
N ALA A 61 4.64 9.62 10.63
CA ALA A 61 3.97 8.46 10.03
C ALA A 61 4.10 8.44 8.49
N GLY A 62 4.11 9.61 7.85
CA GLY A 62 4.40 9.76 6.42
C GLY A 62 5.82 9.32 6.05
N GLN A 63 6.83 9.70 6.85
CA GLN A 63 8.22 9.25 6.66
C GLN A 63 8.36 7.73 6.76
N GLU A 64 7.71 7.10 7.74
CA GLU A 64 7.68 5.64 7.86
C GLU A 64 6.99 4.97 6.66
N THR A 65 5.94 5.61 6.13
CA THR A 65 5.25 5.16 4.91
C THR A 65 6.17 5.24 3.68
N VAL A 66 7.02 6.28 3.57
CA VAL A 66 8.06 6.37 2.54
C VAL A 66 9.04 5.20 2.65
N LEU A 67 9.53 4.90 3.85
CA LEU A 67 10.46 3.79 4.07
C LEU A 67 9.85 2.43 3.70
N ALA A 68 8.58 2.21 4.04
CA ALA A 68 7.85 1.01 3.63
C ALA A 68 7.71 0.91 2.10
N SER A 69 7.44 2.04 1.43
CA SER A 69 7.32 2.11 -0.03
C SER A 69 8.65 1.80 -0.73
N LEU A 70 9.76 2.34 -0.21
CA LEU A 70 11.11 2.05 -0.71
C LEU A 70 11.48 0.57 -0.53
N ALA A 71 11.11 -0.03 0.61
CA ALA A 71 11.32 -1.46 0.83
C ALA A 71 10.53 -2.33 -0.17
N LEU A 72 9.33 -1.90 -0.57
CA LEU A 72 8.52 -2.58 -1.58
C LEU A 72 9.10 -2.39 -3.00
N CYS A 73 9.56 -1.18 -3.32
CA CYS A 73 10.29 -0.88 -4.55
C CYS A 73 11.52 -1.80 -4.73
N GLN A 74 12.37 -1.89 -3.70
CA GLN A 74 13.51 -2.81 -3.73
C GLN A 74 13.09 -4.27 -3.87
N LEU A 75 11.97 -4.67 -3.26
CA LEU A 75 11.45 -6.03 -3.40
C LEU A 75 11.00 -6.33 -4.83
N ILE A 76 10.38 -5.38 -5.53
CA ILE A 76 9.98 -5.52 -6.94
C ILE A 76 11.21 -5.73 -7.83
N TYR A 77 12.27 -4.93 -7.64
CA TYR A 77 13.53 -5.11 -8.38
C TYR A 77 14.17 -6.46 -8.09
N ASP A 78 14.22 -6.87 -6.83
CA ASP A 78 14.85 -8.14 -6.44
C ASP A 78 14.04 -9.36 -6.90
N TYR A 79 12.74 -9.21 -7.15
CA TYR A 79 11.92 -10.23 -7.80
C TYR A 79 12.12 -10.26 -9.34
N GLY A 80 12.87 -9.30 -9.88
CA GLY A 80 13.18 -9.17 -11.30
C GLY A 80 12.12 -8.43 -12.11
N GLY A 81 11.36 -7.54 -11.46
CA GLY A 81 10.45 -6.61 -12.13
C GLY A 81 10.98 -5.18 -12.18
N VAL A 82 10.14 -4.28 -12.69
CA VAL A 82 10.37 -2.84 -12.68
C VAL A 82 9.21 -2.19 -11.94
N VAL A 83 9.51 -1.13 -11.17
CA VAL A 83 8.48 -0.34 -10.52
C VAL A 83 7.75 0.50 -11.58
N ALA A 84 6.44 0.26 -11.69
CA ALA A 84 5.52 1.07 -12.48
C ALA A 84 4.62 1.83 -11.50
N ASN A 85 4.51 3.15 -11.69
CA ASN A 85 3.63 3.99 -10.89
C ASN A 85 2.82 4.90 -11.82
N ASP A 86 1.61 4.46 -12.14
CA ASP A 86 0.65 5.23 -12.95
C ASP A 86 -0.22 6.14 -12.06
N LEU A 87 0.30 6.55 -10.90
CA LEU A 87 -0.44 7.39 -9.98
C LEU A 87 -0.54 8.82 -10.50
N ASP A 88 -1.76 9.26 -10.77
CA ASP A 88 -2.08 10.68 -10.89
C ASP A 88 -1.92 11.37 -9.52
N GLU A 89 -0.88 12.19 -9.40
CA GLU A 89 -0.51 12.90 -8.17
C GLU A 89 -1.58 13.90 -7.73
N LEU A 90 -2.21 14.62 -8.68
CA LEU A 90 -3.27 15.57 -8.37
C LEU A 90 -4.47 14.83 -7.80
N ASN A 91 -4.85 13.72 -8.44
CA ASN A 91 -5.94 12.87 -7.96
C ASN A 91 -5.63 12.27 -6.57
N ALA A 92 -4.37 11.91 -6.31
CA ALA A 92 -3.94 11.40 -5.00
C ALA A 92 -4.10 12.45 -3.89
N VAL A 93 -3.71 13.70 -4.17
CA VAL A 93 -3.87 14.84 -3.25
C VAL A 93 -5.35 15.15 -3.02
N LEU A 94 -6.17 15.24 -4.08
CA LEU A 94 -7.59 15.55 -3.98
C LEU A 94 -8.39 14.47 -3.24
N ASN A 95 -7.92 13.22 -3.26
CA ASN A 95 -8.58 12.09 -2.59
C ASN A 95 -7.85 11.59 -1.34
N ALA A 96 -7.04 12.44 -0.70
CA ALA A 96 -6.30 12.11 0.52
C ALA A 96 -7.22 11.57 1.64
N ASP A 97 -8.44 12.07 1.74
CA ASP A 97 -9.42 11.65 2.76
C ASP A 97 -9.81 10.16 2.63
N ARG A 98 -9.67 9.54 1.45
CA ARG A 98 -9.87 8.08 1.28
C ARG A 98 -8.85 7.25 2.06
N VAL A 99 -7.62 7.75 2.17
CA VAL A 99 -6.55 7.09 2.93
C VAL A 99 -6.78 7.22 4.44
N ALA A 100 -7.41 8.31 4.87
CA ALA A 100 -7.76 8.54 6.27
C ALA A 100 -8.98 7.72 6.76
N GLN A 101 -9.54 6.84 5.92
CA GLN A 101 -10.60 5.93 6.34
C GLN A 101 -10.04 4.76 7.14
N ALA A 102 -10.75 4.33 8.21
CA ALA A 102 -10.31 3.26 9.10
C ALA A 102 -9.98 1.92 8.39
N GLY A 103 -10.65 1.62 7.28
CA GLY A 103 -10.42 0.41 6.50
C GLY A 103 -9.13 0.40 5.68
N TRP A 104 -8.51 1.57 5.44
CA TRP A 104 -7.37 1.68 4.52
C TRP A 104 -6.18 0.82 4.96
N THR A 105 -5.76 0.96 6.22
CA THR A 105 -4.60 0.24 6.78
C THR A 105 -4.86 -1.26 6.87
N THR A 106 -6.05 -1.65 7.33
CA THR A 106 -6.45 -3.07 7.41
C THR A 106 -6.35 -3.75 6.05
N GLU A 107 -6.87 -3.09 5.02
CA GLU A 107 -6.81 -3.59 3.65
C GLU A 107 -5.36 -3.68 3.13
N THR A 108 -4.54 -2.65 3.38
CA THR A 108 -3.12 -2.68 3.00
C THR A 108 -2.37 -3.85 3.66
N LEU A 109 -2.60 -4.09 4.95
CA LEU A 109 -2.00 -5.21 5.67
C LEU A 109 -2.48 -6.56 5.12
N ARG A 110 -3.77 -6.67 4.77
CA ARG A 110 -4.33 -7.87 4.13
C ARG A 110 -3.63 -8.17 2.80
N ARG A 111 -3.52 -7.18 1.91
CA ARG A 111 -2.85 -7.32 0.60
C ARG A 111 -1.41 -7.78 0.78
N LEU A 112 -0.65 -7.14 1.67
CA LEU A 112 0.75 -7.54 1.94
C LEU A 112 0.86 -8.96 2.50
N HIS A 113 -0.05 -9.41 3.37
CA HIS A 113 -0.08 -10.80 3.83
C HIS A 113 -0.29 -11.78 2.67
N GLU A 114 -1.18 -11.45 1.74
CA GLU A 114 -1.39 -12.25 0.53
C GLU A 114 -0.13 -12.28 -0.35
N ARG A 115 0.56 -11.15 -0.54
CA ARG A 115 1.81 -11.10 -1.31
C ARG A 115 2.89 -11.96 -0.67
N ALA A 116 3.00 -11.95 0.66
CA ALA A 116 3.91 -12.84 1.37
C ALA A 116 3.59 -14.32 1.13
N GLY A 117 2.31 -14.69 1.07
CA GLY A 117 1.85 -16.04 0.72
C GLY A 117 2.19 -16.42 -0.72
N GLN A 118 1.92 -15.53 -1.67
CA GLN A 118 2.18 -15.75 -3.10
C GLN A 118 3.66 -15.85 -3.41
N LEU A 119 4.51 -14.97 -2.85
CA LEU A 119 5.97 -15.05 -3.00
C LEU A 119 6.50 -16.40 -2.47
N ARG A 120 5.99 -16.86 -1.33
CA ARG A 120 6.37 -18.17 -0.78
C ARG A 120 5.95 -19.32 -1.72
N ALA A 121 4.74 -19.26 -2.27
CA ALA A 121 4.24 -20.26 -3.21
C ALA A 121 5.03 -20.24 -4.54
N ALA A 122 5.54 -19.08 -4.94
CA ALA A 122 6.39 -18.90 -6.12
C ALA A 122 7.86 -19.33 -5.91
N GLY A 123 8.22 -19.88 -4.75
CA GLY A 123 9.59 -20.32 -4.46
C GLY A 123 10.50 -19.21 -3.92
N GLU A 124 9.95 -18.07 -3.48
CA GLU A 124 10.68 -16.90 -2.99
C GLU A 124 10.50 -16.67 -1.47
N PRO A 125 10.92 -17.59 -0.58
CA PRO A 125 10.73 -17.45 0.86
C PRO A 125 11.52 -16.26 1.46
N GLY A 126 12.64 -15.87 0.85
CA GLY A 126 13.43 -14.71 1.26
C GLY A 126 12.68 -13.40 1.04
N LEU A 127 12.05 -13.22 -0.13
CA LEU A 127 11.23 -12.06 -0.43
C LEU A 127 9.94 -12.06 0.41
N ALA A 128 9.31 -13.21 0.62
CA ALA A 128 8.17 -13.33 1.52
C ALA A 128 8.50 -12.86 2.95
N LYS A 129 9.70 -13.18 3.47
CA LYS A 129 10.18 -12.70 4.78
C LYS A 129 10.35 -11.17 4.80
N ARG A 130 10.77 -10.57 3.70
CA ARG A 130 10.89 -9.11 3.58
C ARG A 130 9.52 -8.42 3.58
N VAL A 131 8.53 -8.96 2.88
CA VAL A 131 7.15 -8.44 2.98
C VAL A 131 6.65 -8.47 4.44
N ARG A 132 6.94 -9.54 5.18
CA ARG A 132 6.57 -9.61 6.61
C ARG A 132 7.25 -8.54 7.46
N ARG A 133 8.47 -8.12 7.12
CA ARG A 133 9.14 -6.97 7.78
C ARG A 133 8.42 -5.66 7.46
N ILE A 134 7.98 -5.47 6.22
CA ILE A 134 7.15 -4.31 5.83
C ILE A 134 5.85 -4.30 6.65
N ILE A 135 5.16 -5.43 6.76
CA ILE A 135 3.95 -5.58 7.59
C ILE A 135 4.22 -5.21 9.05
N ALA A 136 5.32 -5.69 9.62
CA ALA A 136 5.69 -5.39 11.01
C ALA A 136 5.96 -3.88 11.21
N ALA A 137 6.71 -3.26 10.30
CA ALA A 137 6.96 -1.83 10.32
C ALA A 137 5.65 -1.03 10.23
N LYS A 138 4.75 -1.38 9.30
CA LYS A 138 3.45 -0.71 9.17
C LYS A 138 2.57 -0.84 10.40
N ARG A 139 2.62 -1.96 11.13
CA ARG A 139 1.89 -2.15 12.39
C ARG A 139 2.46 -1.34 13.55
N ALA A 140 3.74 -0.97 13.51
CA ALA A 140 4.37 -0.16 14.53
C ALA A 140 3.97 1.33 14.45
N VAL A 141 3.38 1.74 13.33
CA VAL A 141 2.96 3.13 13.06
C VAL A 141 1.46 3.27 13.28
N LYS A 142 1.05 4.33 13.99
CA LYS A 142 -0.37 4.65 14.17
C LYS A 142 -1.01 4.98 12.82
N PRO A 143 -2.13 4.35 12.43
CA PRO A 143 -2.83 4.65 11.17
C PRO A 143 -3.20 6.13 11.03
N LEU A 144 -3.15 6.65 9.80
CA LEU A 144 -3.55 8.03 9.50
C LEU A 144 -4.96 8.33 10.02
N ALA A 145 -5.91 7.42 9.84
CA ALA A 145 -7.28 7.52 10.34
C ALA A 145 -7.32 7.82 11.85
N GLU A 146 -6.51 7.13 12.64
CA GLU A 146 -6.48 7.32 14.09
C GLU A 146 -5.76 8.61 14.50
N LEU A 147 -4.78 9.06 13.72
CA LEU A 147 -4.10 10.33 13.96
C LEU A 147 -5.03 11.53 13.72
N VAL A 148 -5.92 11.44 12.72
CA VAL A 148 -6.80 12.56 12.34
C VAL A 148 -8.15 12.55 13.05
N VAL A 149 -8.65 11.38 13.48
CA VAL A 149 -9.95 11.24 14.18
C VAL A 149 -9.90 11.72 15.64
N ASP A 150 -8.72 11.74 16.29
CA ASP A 150 -8.56 12.28 17.65
C ASP A 150 -9.04 13.75 17.78
N ARG A 151 -9.20 14.46 16.65
CA ARG A 151 -9.81 15.79 16.55
C ARG A 151 -11.34 15.80 16.62
N GLN A 152 -12.05 14.87 15.98
CA GLN A 152 -13.52 14.91 15.91
C GLN A 152 -14.19 14.70 17.26
N ARG A 153 -13.51 14.05 18.21
CA ARG A 153 -14.01 13.85 19.59
C ARG A 153 -13.64 14.98 20.55
N SER A 154 -12.54 15.69 20.29
CA SER A 154 -12.02 16.73 21.19
C SER A 154 -12.59 18.13 20.91
N GLY A 155 -13.16 18.36 19.72
CA GLY A 155 -13.84 19.61 19.35
C GLY A 155 -15.36 19.64 19.58
N ALA A 156 -15.92 18.65 20.27
CA ALA A 156 -17.35 18.55 20.63
C ALA A 156 -17.63 18.98 22.09
N LYS A 157 -16.77 19.82 22.67
CA LYS A 157 -16.95 20.43 23.99
C LYS A 157 -16.91 21.94 23.89
#